data_AF-A0A6C2U8E6-F1
#
_entry.id   AF-A0A6C2U8E6-F1
#
_cell.length_a   1.000
_cell.length_b   1.000
_cell.length_c   1.000
_cell.angle_alpha   90.00
_cell.angle_beta   90.00
_cell.angle_gamma   90.00
#
_symmetry.space_group_name_H-M   'P 1'
#
loop_
_entity.id
_entity.type
_entity.pdbx_description
1 polymer ?
#
loop_
_entity_poly.entity_id
_entity_poly.type
_entity_poly.pdbx_seq_one_letter_code
_entity_poly.pdbx_strand_id
1 'polypeptide(L)'
;MDSVIVTNYLTITNMVTMYSPEVAGQVAEKSINGFVTFSAWLIGLVGLLLVIMAVRYAIDKGKLDAVASEIKDQRRDLDDIIEANKKTSGQNEKISANLVLNEEITINHFATLWASLGMEYQSKDNHSQAIILYLNELEILSSSAAKHVPECIDCLLRLIGSFKLIKESQPEGVGQLVSFITRPDKQVDLNSIVSNINETKDSKAIELMAQVMDFFSNPPTEPSPQAPSPESHPEAPE
;
A
#
# COMPACT_ATOMS: atom_id res chain seq x y z
N MET A 1 56.86 -12.35 -48.65
CA MET A 1 55.65 -12.82 -49.36
C MET A 1 55.35 -12.00 -50.61
N ASP A 2 55.78 -10.73 -50.69
CA ASP A 2 55.56 -9.85 -51.86
C ASP A 2 56.36 -10.21 -53.12
N SER A 3 57.49 -10.92 -52.99
CA SER A 3 58.29 -11.32 -54.16
C SER A 3 57.63 -12.43 -54.99
N VAL A 4 56.77 -13.27 -54.42
CA VAL A 4 56.15 -14.40 -55.13
C VAL A 4 54.96 -13.94 -55.99
N ILE A 5 54.26 -12.88 -55.56
CA ILE A 5 53.09 -12.34 -56.28
C ILE A 5 53.54 -11.59 -57.54
N VAL A 6 54.66 -10.84 -57.46
CA VAL A 6 55.19 -10.09 -58.60
C VAL A 6 55.76 -11.02 -59.69
N THR A 7 56.43 -12.11 -59.30
CA THR A 7 56.98 -13.08 -60.27
C THR A 7 55.88 -13.88 -60.97
N ASN A 8 54.78 -14.21 -60.28
CA ASN A 8 53.64 -14.90 -60.90
C ASN A 8 52.85 -14.00 -61.86
N TYR A 9 52.69 -12.70 -61.56
CA TYR A 9 52.02 -11.77 -62.48
C TYR A 9 52.83 -11.59 -63.78
N LEU A 10 54.16 -11.46 -63.69
CA LEU A 10 55.03 -11.25 -64.85
C LEU A 10 55.08 -12.48 -65.78
N THR A 11 54.94 -13.69 -65.23
CA THR A 11 54.97 -14.94 -66.00
C THR A 11 53.67 -15.16 -66.78
N ILE A 12 52.51 -14.79 -66.20
CA ILE A 12 51.20 -14.92 -66.87
C ILE A 12 51.06 -13.87 -67.99
N THR A 13 51.53 -12.64 -67.78
CA THR A 13 51.47 -11.58 -68.81
C THR A 13 52.32 -11.91 -70.06
N ASN A 14 53.45 -12.60 -69.88
CA ASN A 14 54.29 -13.03 -71.01
C ASN A 14 53.72 -14.24 -71.79
N MET A 15 52.92 -15.11 -71.17
CA MET A 15 52.29 -16.23 -71.89
C MET A 15 51.05 -15.79 -72.70
N VAL A 16 50.31 -14.77 -72.24
CA VAL A 16 49.10 -14.26 -72.94
C VAL A 16 49.44 -13.41 -74.17
N THR A 17 50.59 -12.73 -74.17
CA THR A 17 51.02 -11.88 -75.30
C THR A 17 51.55 -12.67 -76.51
N MET A 18 51.86 -13.96 -76.35
CA MET A 18 52.42 -14.77 -77.43
C MET A 18 51.37 -15.38 -78.38
N TYR A 19 50.07 -15.33 -78.05
CA TYR A 19 49.02 -16.05 -78.81
C TYR A 19 47.91 -15.21 -79.46
N SER A 20 47.77 -13.92 -79.18
CA SER A 20 46.97 -13.01 -80.03
C SER A 20 47.12 -11.56 -79.58
N PRO A 21 47.59 -10.64 -80.44
CA PRO A 21 47.69 -9.21 -80.11
C PRO A 21 46.33 -8.56 -79.78
N GLU A 22 45.21 -9.14 -80.24
CA GLU A 22 43.86 -8.66 -79.90
C GLU A 22 43.48 -8.94 -78.44
N VAL A 23 43.95 -10.06 -77.87
CA VAL A 23 43.66 -10.43 -76.47
C VAL A 23 44.51 -9.61 -75.51
N ALA A 24 45.76 -9.30 -75.87
CA ALA A 24 46.64 -8.43 -75.10
C ALA A 24 46.09 -6.99 -74.99
N GLY A 25 45.49 -6.46 -76.07
CA GLY A 25 44.83 -5.15 -76.07
C GLY A 25 43.63 -5.09 -75.13
N GLN A 26 42.74 -6.09 -75.16
CA GLN A 26 41.56 -6.15 -74.30
C GLN A 26 41.89 -6.35 -72.80
N VAL A 27 42.95 -7.11 -72.49
CA VAL A 27 43.41 -7.30 -71.10
C VAL A 27 44.06 -6.01 -70.57
N ALA A 28 44.85 -5.32 -71.41
CA ALA A 28 45.43 -4.03 -71.05
C ALA A 28 44.34 -2.97 -70.80
N GLU A 29 43.35 -2.86 -71.69
CA GLU A 29 42.24 -1.90 -71.57
C GLU A 29 41.37 -2.14 -70.32
N LYS A 30 41.03 -3.41 -70.01
CA LYS A 30 40.34 -3.75 -68.75
C LYS A 30 41.19 -3.45 -67.51
N SER A 31 42.49 -3.67 -67.55
CA SER A 31 43.38 -3.38 -66.42
C SER A 31 43.51 -1.88 -66.18
N ILE A 32 43.59 -1.07 -67.24
CA ILE A 32 43.67 0.40 -67.17
C ILE A 32 42.35 0.97 -66.64
N ASN A 33 41.21 0.50 -67.15
CA ASN A 33 39.90 0.91 -66.63
C ASN A 33 39.69 0.52 -65.16
N GLY A 34 40.17 -0.66 -64.75
CA GLY A 34 40.19 -1.08 -63.35
C GLY A 34 41.07 -0.19 -62.47
N PHE A 35 42.26 0.16 -62.95
CA PHE A 35 43.19 1.06 -62.24
C PHE A 35 42.64 2.49 -62.12
N VAL A 36 42.05 3.03 -63.19
CA VAL A 36 41.42 4.36 -63.18
C VAL A 36 40.24 4.38 -62.21
N THR A 37 39.39 3.36 -62.22
CA THR A 37 38.23 3.27 -61.30
C THR A 37 38.69 3.14 -59.84
N PHE A 38 39.72 2.33 -59.57
CA PHE A 38 40.32 2.21 -58.25
C PHE A 38 40.95 3.52 -57.78
N SER A 39 41.67 4.21 -58.65
CA SER A 39 42.28 5.51 -58.32
C SER A 39 41.24 6.59 -58.03
N ALA A 40 40.11 6.61 -58.77
CA ALA A 40 38.99 7.52 -58.51
C ALA A 40 38.34 7.24 -57.15
N TRP A 41 38.16 5.96 -56.78
CA TRP A 41 37.66 5.56 -55.47
C TRP A 41 38.60 5.98 -54.34
N LEU A 42 39.91 5.80 -54.54
CA LEU A 42 40.93 6.19 -53.58
C LEU A 42 40.94 7.71 -53.35
N ILE A 43 40.87 8.50 -54.42
CA ILE A 43 40.79 9.97 -54.36
C ILE A 43 39.51 10.41 -53.63
N GLY A 44 38.37 9.76 -53.90
CA GLY A 44 37.12 10.01 -53.18
C GLY A 44 37.22 9.73 -51.68
N LEU A 45 37.90 8.65 -51.30
CA LEU A 45 38.09 8.26 -49.90
C LEU A 45 39.04 9.22 -49.17
N VAL A 46 40.12 9.65 -49.83
CA VAL A 46 41.02 10.68 -49.31
C VAL A 46 40.30 12.02 -49.15
N GLY A 47 39.46 12.40 -50.13
CA GLY A 47 38.63 13.60 -50.05
C GLY A 47 37.66 13.56 -48.86
N LEU A 48 36.98 12.43 -48.65
CA LEU A 48 36.08 12.24 -47.51
C LEU A 48 36.82 12.33 -46.17
N LEU A 49 38.01 11.73 -46.05
CA LEU A 49 38.83 11.81 -44.85
C LEU A 49 39.29 13.24 -44.56
N LEU A 50 39.65 14.01 -45.60
CA LEU A 50 40.00 15.43 -45.45
C LEU A 50 38.81 16.27 -45.00
N VAL A 51 37.60 16.01 -45.51
CA VAL A 51 36.38 16.68 -45.05
C VAL A 51 36.09 16.31 -43.58
N ILE A 52 36.22 15.04 -43.19
CA ILE A 52 36.04 14.61 -41.80
C ILE A 52 37.08 15.28 -40.88
N MET A 53 38.33 15.38 -41.31
CA MET A 53 39.37 16.11 -40.57
C MET A 53 39.08 17.61 -40.49
N ALA A 54 38.65 18.24 -41.57
CA ALA A 54 38.30 19.66 -41.60
C ALA A 54 37.09 19.95 -40.68
N VAL A 55 36.08 19.08 -40.67
CA VAL A 55 34.94 19.17 -39.75
C VAL A 55 35.40 18.97 -38.30
N ARG A 56 36.26 17.99 -38.02
CA ARG A 56 36.85 17.80 -36.67
C ARG A 56 37.74 18.96 -36.23
N TYR A 57 38.39 19.64 -37.16
CA TYR A 57 39.23 20.81 -36.90
C TYR A 57 38.40 22.08 -36.69
N ALA A 58 37.29 22.23 -37.42
CA ALA A 58 36.35 23.33 -37.28
C ALA A 58 35.44 23.20 -36.05
N ILE A 59 35.18 21.97 -35.59
CA ILE A 59 34.53 21.71 -34.31
C ILE A 59 35.54 22.05 -33.21
N ASP A 60 35.29 23.18 -32.55
CA ASP A 60 36.09 23.71 -31.46
C ASP A 60 36.14 22.69 -30.30
N LYS A 61 37.20 21.90 -30.27
CA LYS A 61 37.36 20.73 -29.39
C LYS A 61 37.14 21.10 -27.91
N GLY A 62 37.55 22.31 -27.51
CA GLY A 62 37.31 22.84 -26.17
C GLY A 62 35.83 23.02 -25.81
N LYS A 63 34.98 23.40 -26.76
CA LYS A 63 33.53 23.49 -26.53
C LYS A 63 32.88 22.12 -26.44
N LEU A 64 33.34 21.16 -27.25
CA LEU A 64 32.81 19.80 -27.21
C LEU A 64 33.21 19.09 -25.90
N ASP A 65 34.45 19.27 -25.45
CA ASP A 65 34.95 18.72 -24.18
C ASP A 65 34.27 19.38 -22.98
N ALA A 66 34.00 20.69 -23.04
CA ALA A 66 33.23 21.41 -22.02
C ALA A 66 31.79 20.90 -21.92
N VAL A 67 31.09 20.74 -23.05
CA VAL A 67 29.72 20.20 -23.09
C VAL A 67 29.70 18.74 -22.61
N ALA A 68 30.69 17.93 -22.99
CA ALA A 68 30.79 16.54 -22.53
C ALA A 68 31.06 16.45 -21.01
N SER A 69 31.87 17.36 -20.46
CA SER A 69 32.10 17.45 -19.02
C SER A 69 30.82 17.85 -18.29
N GLU A 70 30.11 18.87 -18.78
CA GLU A 70 28.88 19.36 -18.16
C GLU A 70 27.75 18.31 -18.19
N ILE A 71 27.59 17.59 -19.31
CA ILE A 71 26.65 16.46 -19.40
C ILE A 71 27.01 15.35 -18.40
N LYS A 72 28.31 15.09 -18.20
CA LYS A 72 28.78 14.07 -17.26
C LYS A 72 28.51 14.47 -15.82
N ASP A 73 28.72 15.75 -15.48
CA ASP A 73 28.44 16.26 -14.14
C ASP A 73 26.94 16.31 -13.87
N GLN A 74 26.12 16.76 -14.83
CA GLN A 74 24.65 16.71 -14.73
C GLN A 74 24.12 15.28 -14.53
N ARG A 75 24.72 14.29 -15.20
CA ARG A 75 24.35 12.89 -15.01
C ARG A 75 24.70 12.39 -13.62
N ARG A 76 25.85 12.78 -13.07
CA ARG A 76 26.23 12.43 -11.69
C ARG A 76 25.26 13.06 -10.69
N ASP A 77 24.94 14.33 -10.85
CA ASP A 77 23.98 15.02 -9.99
C ASP A 77 22.59 14.37 -10.04
N LEU A 78 22.16 13.92 -11.22
CA LEU A 78 20.89 13.20 -11.38
C LEU A 78 20.90 11.82 -10.69
N ASP A 79 22.00 11.07 -10.80
CA ASP A 79 22.16 9.79 -10.12
C ASP A 79 22.14 9.96 -8.59
N ASP A 80 22.80 10.99 -8.06
CA ASP A 80 22.79 11.33 -6.63
C ASP A 80 21.37 11.71 -6.15
N ILE A 81 20.62 12.47 -6.95
CA ILE A 81 19.21 12.81 -6.66
C ILE A 81 18.32 11.56 -6.67
N ILE A 82 18.53 10.63 -7.60
CA ILE A 82 17.78 9.37 -7.67
C ILE A 82 18.07 8.51 -6.44
N GLU A 83 19.33 8.40 -6.02
CA GLU A 83 19.71 7.66 -4.81
C GLU A 83 19.11 8.28 -3.54
N ALA A 84 19.17 9.61 -3.41
CA ALA A 84 18.56 10.34 -2.31
C ALA A 84 17.04 10.11 -2.25
N ASN A 85 16.34 10.19 -3.39
CA ASN A 85 14.90 9.94 -3.46
C ASN A 85 14.53 8.49 -3.12
N LYS A 86 15.32 7.52 -3.56
CA LYS A 86 15.12 6.10 -3.20
C LYS A 86 15.25 5.89 -1.70
N LYS A 87 16.22 6.55 -1.05
CA LYS A 87 16.40 6.52 0.41
C LYS A 87 15.23 7.17 1.14
N THR A 88 14.76 8.33 0.67
CA THR A 88 13.59 9.03 1.24
C THR A 88 12.30 8.21 1.08
N SER A 89 12.10 7.57 -0.07
CA SER A 89 10.96 6.66 -0.30
C SER A 89 10.97 5.50 0.70
N GLY A 90 12.12 4.86 0.90
CA GLY A 90 12.25 3.78 1.89
C GLY A 90 12.10 4.26 3.35
N GLN A 91 12.40 5.52 3.65
CA GLN A 91 12.10 6.12 4.96
C GLN A 91 10.60 6.40 5.15
N ASN A 92 9.93 6.89 4.11
CA ASN A 92 8.49 7.16 4.15
C ASN A 92 7.68 5.87 4.36
N GLU A 93 8.07 4.75 3.74
CA GLU A 93 7.46 3.44 4.00
C GLU A 93 7.59 3.01 5.46
N LYS A 94 8.77 3.20 6.07
CA LYS A 94 9.00 2.88 7.49
C LYS A 94 8.19 3.78 8.43
N ILE A 95 8.07 5.07 8.12
CA ILE A 95 7.26 6.01 8.91
C ILE A 95 5.79 5.62 8.82
N SER A 96 5.29 5.29 7.62
CA SER A 96 3.92 4.82 7.43
C SER A 96 3.64 3.55 8.24
N ALA A 97 4.54 2.56 8.20
CA ALA A 97 4.40 1.34 8.99
C ALA A 97 4.40 1.60 10.51
N ASN A 98 5.28 2.48 11.01
CA ASN A 98 5.31 2.87 12.41
C ASN A 98 4.04 3.64 12.84
N LEU A 99 3.46 4.44 11.95
CA LEU A 99 2.23 5.17 12.22
C LEU A 99 1.05 4.20 12.40
N VAL A 100 0.92 3.23 11.49
CA VAL A 100 -0.11 2.17 11.57
C VAL A 100 0.05 1.34 12.85
N LEU A 101 1.28 0.97 13.20
CA LEU A 101 1.56 0.21 14.43
C LEU A 101 1.20 1.03 15.69
N ASN A 102 1.52 2.32 15.72
CA ASN A 102 1.18 3.18 16.86
C ASN A 102 -0.34 3.37 17.02
N GLU A 103 -1.08 3.46 15.92
CA GLU A 103 -2.54 3.54 15.93
C GLU A 103 -3.15 2.25 16.50
N GLU A 104 -2.67 1.09 16.05
CA GLU A 104 -3.12 -0.22 16.53
C GLU A 104 -2.81 -0.45 18.03
N ILE A 105 -1.62 -0.05 18.49
CA ILE A 105 -1.25 -0.09 19.91
C ILE A 105 -2.17 0.82 20.73
N THR A 106 -2.50 2.00 20.21
CA THR A 106 -3.33 2.98 20.92
C THR A 106 -4.77 2.48 21.08
N ILE A 107 -5.37 1.94 20.01
CA ILE A 107 -6.72 1.35 20.03
C ILE A 107 -6.79 0.22 21.06
N ASN A 108 -5.83 -0.72 21.02
CA ASN A 108 -5.80 -1.85 21.95
C ASN A 108 -5.64 -1.42 23.41
N HIS A 109 -4.80 -0.41 23.69
CA HIS A 109 -4.64 0.09 25.07
C HIS A 109 -5.91 0.75 25.60
N PHE A 110 -6.59 1.59 24.81
CA PHE A 110 -7.83 2.22 25.26
C PHE A 110 -8.95 1.19 25.46
N ALA A 111 -9.12 0.24 24.54
CA ALA A 111 -10.08 -0.85 24.69
C ALA A 111 -9.81 -1.66 25.97
N THR A 112 -8.55 -2.01 26.22
CA THR A 112 -8.13 -2.75 27.43
C THR A 112 -8.39 -1.96 28.72
N LEU A 113 -8.21 -0.64 28.71
CA LEU A 113 -8.50 0.21 29.86
C LEU A 113 -10.01 0.22 30.17
N TRP A 114 -10.85 0.39 29.16
CA TRP A 114 -12.31 0.32 29.32
C TRP A 114 -12.76 -1.06 29.79
N ALA A 115 -12.19 -2.13 29.24
CA ALA A 115 -12.43 -3.50 29.68
C ALA A 115 -12.11 -3.69 31.17
N SER A 116 -10.92 -3.24 31.59
CA SER A 116 -10.43 -3.38 32.95
C SER A 116 -11.29 -2.60 33.94
N LEU A 117 -11.65 -1.36 33.60
CA LEU A 117 -12.57 -0.55 34.39
C LEU A 117 -13.96 -1.23 34.47
N GLY A 118 -14.47 -1.73 33.34
CA GLY A 118 -15.76 -2.42 33.28
C GLY A 118 -15.80 -3.63 34.21
N MET A 119 -14.76 -4.46 34.18
CA MET A 119 -14.60 -5.60 35.08
C MET A 119 -14.51 -5.18 36.55
N GLU A 120 -13.81 -4.09 36.86
CA GLU A 120 -13.72 -3.55 38.22
C GLU A 120 -15.11 -3.12 38.73
N TYR A 121 -15.87 -2.36 37.94
CA TYR A 121 -17.22 -1.95 38.30
C TYR A 121 -18.18 -3.14 38.41
N GLN A 122 -18.06 -4.14 37.52
CA GLN A 122 -18.82 -5.37 37.60
C GLN A 122 -18.51 -6.15 38.88
N SER A 123 -17.24 -6.21 39.31
CA SER A 123 -16.84 -6.88 40.56
C SER A 123 -17.37 -6.20 41.83
N LYS A 124 -17.81 -4.94 41.70
CA LYS A 124 -18.43 -4.12 42.76
C LYS A 124 -19.96 -4.09 42.64
N ASP A 125 -20.55 -5.02 41.88
CA ASP A 125 -21.98 -5.13 41.58
C ASP A 125 -22.58 -3.87 40.92
N ASN A 126 -21.75 -2.98 40.35
CA ASN A 126 -22.19 -1.80 39.61
C ASN A 126 -22.24 -2.10 38.11
N HIS A 127 -23.18 -2.96 37.75
CA HIS A 127 -23.33 -3.45 36.38
C HIS A 127 -23.74 -2.35 35.39
N SER A 128 -24.50 -1.34 35.83
CA SER A 128 -24.91 -0.21 34.97
C SER A 128 -23.70 0.57 34.47
N GLN A 129 -22.75 0.83 35.37
CA GLN A 129 -21.50 1.48 34.98
C GLN A 129 -20.63 0.56 34.12
N ALA A 130 -20.56 -0.74 34.45
CA ALA A 130 -19.81 -1.71 33.65
C ALA A 130 -20.29 -1.75 32.18
N ILE A 131 -21.60 -1.69 31.93
CA ILE A 131 -22.16 -1.65 30.56
C ILE A 131 -21.71 -0.42 29.80
N ILE A 132 -21.74 0.77 30.42
CA ILE A 132 -21.28 2.00 29.76
C ILE A 132 -19.81 1.85 29.33
N LEU A 133 -18.98 1.26 30.19
CA LEU A 133 -17.56 1.05 29.93
C LEU A 133 -17.35 0.03 28.81
N TYR A 134 -18.10 -1.08 28.80
CA TYR A 134 -18.04 -2.05 27.71
C TYR A 134 -18.62 -1.52 26.40
N LEU A 135 -19.60 -0.61 26.41
CA LEU A 135 -20.07 0.06 25.19
C LEU A 135 -18.99 0.98 24.59
N ASN A 136 -18.25 1.71 25.43
CA ASN A 136 -17.11 2.51 24.98
C ASN A 136 -15.98 1.64 24.43
N GLU A 137 -15.70 0.50 25.08
CA GLU A 137 -14.77 -0.50 24.56
C GLU A 137 -15.21 -0.98 23.17
N LEU A 138 -16.49 -1.36 23.04
CA LEU A 138 -17.05 -1.87 21.80
C LEU A 138 -17.03 -0.83 20.69
N GLU A 139 -17.29 0.44 20.99
CA GLU A 139 -17.21 1.54 20.03
C GLU A 139 -15.81 1.62 19.41
N ILE A 140 -14.78 1.60 20.25
CA ILE A 140 -13.37 1.65 19.84
C ILE A 140 -13.02 0.43 18.98
N LEU A 141 -13.34 -0.77 19.45
CA LEU A 141 -13.04 -2.01 18.74
C LEU A 141 -13.81 -2.10 17.40
N SER A 142 -15.05 -1.62 17.38
CA SER A 142 -15.89 -1.70 16.18
C SER A 142 -15.36 -0.84 15.03
N SER A 143 -14.73 0.30 15.31
CA SER A 143 -14.13 1.17 14.29
C SER A 143 -13.07 0.46 13.42
N SER A 144 -12.52 -0.65 13.94
CA SER A 144 -11.53 -1.49 13.28
C SER A 144 -11.92 -2.98 13.36
N ALA A 145 -13.21 -3.28 13.41
CA ALA A 145 -13.78 -4.59 13.73
C ALA A 145 -13.19 -5.75 12.90
N ALA A 146 -12.85 -5.51 11.63
CA ALA A 146 -12.23 -6.52 10.76
C ALA A 146 -10.91 -7.09 11.31
N LYS A 147 -10.20 -6.32 12.14
CA LYS A 147 -8.94 -6.74 12.79
C LYS A 147 -9.14 -7.26 14.21
N HIS A 148 -10.23 -6.89 14.86
CA HIS A 148 -10.49 -7.13 16.29
C HIS A 148 -11.76 -7.95 16.56
N VAL A 149 -12.15 -8.82 15.62
CA VAL A 149 -13.34 -9.67 15.77
C VAL A 149 -13.34 -10.46 17.09
N PRO A 150 -12.23 -11.09 17.52
CA PRO A 150 -12.20 -11.82 18.79
C PRO A 150 -12.49 -10.94 20.01
N GLU A 151 -11.90 -9.74 20.07
CA GLU A 151 -12.08 -8.77 21.15
C GLU A 151 -13.50 -8.21 21.15
N CYS A 152 -14.07 -7.92 19.98
CA CYS A 152 -15.47 -7.53 19.83
C CYS A 152 -16.40 -8.61 20.41
N ILE A 153 -16.16 -9.89 20.09
CA ILE A 153 -16.97 -11.00 20.60
C ILE A 153 -16.86 -11.10 22.13
N ASP A 154 -15.66 -10.97 22.69
CA ASP A 154 -15.46 -10.99 24.15
C ASP A 154 -16.19 -9.83 24.84
N CYS A 155 -16.06 -8.62 24.31
CA CYS A 155 -16.77 -7.45 24.81
C CYS A 155 -18.30 -7.62 24.74
N LEU A 156 -18.83 -8.16 23.64
CA LEU A 156 -20.27 -8.46 23.50
C LEU A 156 -20.76 -9.49 24.51
N LEU A 157 -19.98 -10.53 24.80
CA LEU A 157 -20.31 -11.51 25.83
C LEU A 157 -20.36 -10.88 27.23
N ARG A 158 -19.41 -9.99 27.55
CA ARG A 158 -19.40 -9.22 28.81
C ARG A 158 -20.60 -8.28 28.93
N LEU A 159 -20.99 -7.63 27.84
CA LEU A 159 -22.21 -6.82 27.76
C LEU A 159 -23.46 -7.65 28.05
N ILE A 160 -23.66 -8.77 27.33
CA ILE A 160 -24.82 -9.65 27.51
C ILE A 160 -24.88 -10.17 28.96
N GLY A 161 -23.74 -10.58 29.52
CA GLY A 161 -23.66 -11.01 30.93
C GLY A 161 -24.10 -9.90 31.89
N SER A 162 -23.64 -8.67 31.68
CA SER A 162 -23.99 -7.53 32.53
C SER A 162 -25.46 -7.13 32.40
N PHE A 163 -26.01 -7.14 31.18
CA PHE A 163 -27.43 -6.90 30.94
C PHE A 163 -28.32 -7.92 31.67
N LYS A 164 -27.93 -9.20 31.63
CA LYS A 164 -28.65 -10.26 32.33
C LYS A 164 -28.65 -10.03 33.85
N LEU A 165 -27.50 -9.67 34.41
CA LEU A 165 -27.37 -9.39 35.85
C LEU A 165 -28.22 -8.19 36.29
N ILE A 166 -28.26 -7.10 35.52
CA ILE A 166 -29.14 -5.96 35.85
C ILE A 166 -30.60 -6.37 35.76
N LYS A 167 -30.98 -7.11 34.72
CA LYS A 167 -32.37 -7.57 34.55
C LYS A 167 -32.84 -8.41 35.75
N GLU A 168 -31.95 -9.22 36.31
CA GLU A 168 -32.24 -10.09 37.45
C GLU A 168 -32.20 -9.35 38.80
N SER A 169 -31.33 -8.35 38.96
CA SER A 169 -31.08 -7.69 40.25
C SER A 169 -31.78 -6.34 40.43
N GLN A 170 -31.93 -5.55 39.37
CA GLN A 170 -32.42 -4.17 39.42
C GLN A 170 -33.22 -3.82 38.14
N PRO A 171 -34.44 -4.35 37.95
CA PRO A 171 -35.24 -4.11 36.75
C PRO A 171 -35.56 -2.62 36.53
N GLU A 172 -35.70 -1.83 37.61
CA GLU A 172 -35.91 -0.38 37.55
C GLU A 172 -34.69 0.38 37.01
N GLY A 173 -33.48 -0.15 37.22
CA GLY A 173 -32.23 0.41 36.71
C GLY A 173 -32.07 0.28 35.19
N VAL A 174 -32.80 -0.64 34.56
CA VAL A 174 -32.72 -0.89 33.11
C VAL A 174 -33.26 0.30 32.31
N GLY A 175 -34.40 0.85 32.70
CA GLY A 175 -34.98 2.02 32.02
C GLY A 175 -34.10 3.26 32.14
N GLN A 176 -33.47 3.46 33.30
CA GLN A 176 -32.52 4.55 33.52
C GLN A 176 -31.25 4.38 32.68
N LEU A 177 -30.74 3.14 32.57
CA LEU A 177 -29.58 2.83 31.76
C LEU A 177 -29.85 3.06 30.26
N VAL A 178 -30.97 2.53 29.74
CA VAL A 178 -31.36 2.70 28.33
C VAL A 178 -31.57 4.19 28.03
N SER A 179 -32.27 4.92 28.91
CA SER A 179 -32.45 6.36 28.73
C SER A 179 -31.15 7.16 28.82
N PHE A 180 -30.16 6.72 29.61
CA PHE A 180 -28.86 7.38 29.69
C PHE A 180 -28.00 7.15 28.43
N ILE A 181 -27.97 5.92 27.92
CA ILE A 181 -27.21 5.54 26.72
C ILE A 181 -27.80 6.17 25.45
N THR A 182 -29.12 6.35 25.40
CA THR A 182 -29.81 6.95 24.25
C THR A 182 -29.81 8.49 24.26
N ARG A 183 -29.19 9.13 25.26
CA ARG A 183 -29.08 10.60 25.30
C ARG A 183 -28.20 11.13 24.16
N PRO A 184 -28.63 12.20 23.45
CA PRO A 184 -27.89 12.74 22.30
C PRO A 184 -26.46 13.23 22.62
N ASP A 185 -26.20 13.65 23.85
CA ASP A 185 -24.92 14.22 24.29
C ASP A 185 -23.91 13.17 24.81
N LYS A 186 -24.37 11.92 24.98
CA LYS A 186 -23.55 10.78 25.47
C LYS A 186 -23.77 9.52 24.64
N GLN A 187 -24.25 9.70 23.41
CA GLN A 187 -24.68 8.61 22.57
C GLN A 187 -23.45 7.85 22.08
N VAL A 188 -23.24 6.66 22.65
CA VAL A 188 -22.47 5.63 21.94
C VAL A 188 -23.25 5.37 20.66
N ASP A 189 -22.62 5.56 19.50
CA ASP A 189 -23.31 5.39 18.21
C ASP A 189 -23.51 3.90 17.90
N LEU A 190 -24.53 3.33 18.54
CA LEU A 190 -24.90 1.93 18.38
C LEU A 190 -25.16 1.58 16.91
N ASN A 191 -25.66 2.51 16.09
CA ASN A 191 -25.91 2.24 14.68
C ASN A 191 -24.61 2.09 13.90
N SER A 192 -23.62 2.95 14.17
CA SER A 192 -22.27 2.80 13.60
C SER A 192 -21.64 1.48 14.04
N ILE A 193 -21.73 1.12 15.32
CA ILE A 193 -21.21 -0.15 15.84
C ILE A 193 -21.86 -1.34 15.14
N VAL A 194 -23.19 -1.35 14.99
CA VAL A 194 -23.92 -2.41 14.26
C VAL A 194 -23.44 -2.50 12.82
N SER A 195 -23.29 -1.37 12.13
CA SER A 195 -22.81 -1.34 10.75
C SER A 195 -21.42 -1.97 10.64
N ASN A 196 -20.48 -1.55 11.49
CA ASN A 196 -19.10 -2.03 11.47
C ASN A 196 -19.01 -3.53 11.80
N ILE A 197 -19.81 -4.02 12.75
CA ILE A 197 -19.85 -5.46 13.09
C ILE A 197 -20.43 -6.26 11.92
N ASN A 198 -21.46 -5.77 11.24
CA ASN A 198 -22.03 -6.44 10.07
C ASN A 198 -21.03 -6.56 8.91
N GLU A 199 -20.11 -5.59 8.77
CA GLU A 199 -19.04 -5.64 7.76
C GLU A 199 -18.04 -6.79 7.97
N THR A 200 -17.87 -7.25 9.21
CA THR A 200 -16.95 -8.37 9.52
C THR A 200 -17.38 -9.69 8.89
N LYS A 201 -18.69 -9.85 8.60
CA LYS A 201 -19.33 -11.10 8.16
C LYS A 201 -19.14 -12.28 9.12
N ASP A 202 -18.69 -12.03 10.36
CA ASP A 202 -18.58 -13.06 11.39
C ASP A 202 -19.97 -13.34 11.98
N SER A 203 -20.47 -14.55 11.78
CA SER A 203 -21.84 -14.89 12.19
C SER A 203 -22.06 -14.79 13.69
N LYS A 204 -21.02 -15.07 14.50
CA LYS A 204 -21.11 -15.03 15.96
C LYS A 204 -21.14 -13.58 16.47
N ALA A 205 -20.27 -12.72 15.93
CA ALA A 205 -20.28 -11.30 16.29
C ALA A 205 -21.63 -10.64 15.93
N ILE A 206 -22.17 -10.96 14.74
CA ILE A 206 -23.48 -10.46 14.30
C ILE A 206 -24.61 -10.96 15.21
N GLU A 207 -24.62 -12.25 15.55
CA GLU A 207 -25.63 -12.83 16.45
C GLU A 207 -25.61 -12.19 17.84
N LEU A 208 -24.42 -12.04 18.43
CA LEU A 208 -24.28 -11.43 19.75
C LEU A 208 -24.66 -9.95 19.74
N MET A 209 -24.32 -9.22 18.67
CA MET A 209 -24.75 -7.83 18.53
C MET A 209 -26.27 -7.72 18.40
N ALA A 210 -26.91 -8.64 17.68
CA ALA A 210 -28.37 -8.69 17.62
C ALA A 210 -29.00 -8.90 19.01
N GLN A 211 -28.41 -9.74 19.87
CA GLN A 211 -28.86 -9.91 21.26
C GLN A 211 -28.71 -8.63 22.08
N VAL A 212 -27.61 -7.90 21.91
CA VAL A 212 -27.42 -6.59 22.55
C VAL A 212 -28.46 -5.59 22.07
N MET A 213 -28.73 -5.53 20.76
CA MET A 213 -29.73 -4.62 20.20
C MET A 213 -31.17 -4.97 20.63
N ASP A 214 -31.49 -6.25 20.80
CA ASP A 214 -32.78 -6.69 21.33
C ASP A 214 -33.02 -6.14 22.73
N PHE A 215 -32.01 -6.13 23.60
CA PHE A 215 -32.10 -5.55 24.94
C PHE A 215 -32.49 -4.07 24.90
N PHE A 216 -31.91 -3.28 23.99
CA PHE A 216 -32.21 -1.85 23.86
C PHE A 216 -33.57 -1.58 23.21
N SER A 217 -33.99 -2.45 22.29
CA SER A 217 -35.25 -2.30 21.54
C SER A 217 -36.46 -2.73 22.38
N ASN A 218 -36.26 -3.74 23.23
CA ASN A 218 -37.27 -4.34 24.07
C ASN A 218 -36.83 -4.32 25.56
N PRO A 219 -36.69 -3.12 26.17
CA PRO A 219 -36.35 -3.05 27.58
C PRO A 219 -37.44 -3.77 28.41
N PRO A 220 -37.07 -4.55 29.44
CA PRO A 220 -38.03 -5.24 30.29
C PRO A 220 -39.07 -4.25 30.84
N THR A 221 -40.34 -4.57 30.60
CA THR A 221 -41.49 -3.76 30.99
C THR A 221 -41.60 -3.75 32.52
N GLU A 222 -41.95 -2.59 33.10
CA GLU A 222 -42.24 -2.46 34.53
C GLU A 222 -43.13 -3.61 35.03
N PRO A 223 -42.84 -4.22 36.18
CA PRO A 223 -43.87 -4.96 36.88
C PRO A 223 -44.98 -3.97 37.23
N SER A 224 -46.16 -4.17 36.63
CA SER A 224 -47.35 -3.38 36.91
C SER A 224 -47.55 -3.28 38.42
N PRO A 225 -47.87 -2.10 39.00
CA PRO A 225 -48.05 -1.96 40.43
C PRO A 225 -49.08 -3.01 40.88
N GLN A 226 -48.65 -3.97 41.70
CA GLN A 226 -49.59 -4.89 42.33
C GLN A 226 -50.59 -4.03 43.08
N ALA A 227 -51.85 -4.10 42.66
CA ALA A 227 -52.95 -3.46 43.37
C ALA A 227 -52.84 -3.85 44.85
N PRO A 228 -52.93 -2.89 45.79
CA PRO A 228 -52.80 -3.19 47.20
C PRO A 228 -53.80 -4.30 47.57
N SER A 229 -53.27 -5.39 48.12
CA SER A 229 -54.11 -6.44 48.69
C SER A 229 -55.03 -5.79 49.73
N PRO A 230 -56.35 -6.07 49.69
CA PRO A 230 -57.27 -5.51 50.66
C PRO A 230 -56.85 -5.95 52.06
N GLU A 231 -56.50 -4.98 52.91
CA GLU A 231 -56.30 -5.17 54.34
C GLU A 231 -57.57 -5.83 54.91
N SER A 232 -57.44 -7.11 55.28
CA SER A 232 -58.42 -7.79 56.11
C SER A 232 -58.35 -7.17 57.51
N HIS A 233 -59.32 -6.32 57.84
CA HIS A 233 -59.56 -5.87 59.20
C HIS A 233 -59.94 -7.06 60.09
N PRO A 234 -59.30 -7.25 61.27
CA PRO A 234 -59.76 -8.24 62.23
C PRO A 234 -61.07 -7.77 62.89
N GLU A 235 -62.10 -8.60 62.74
CA GLU A 235 -63.36 -8.53 63.46
C GLU A 235 -63.10 -8.63 64.98
N ALA A 236 -63.62 -7.67 65.73
CA ALA A 236 -63.56 -7.70 67.19
C ALA A 236 -64.56 -8.73 67.74
N PRO A 237 -64.18 -9.59 68.70
CA PRO A 237 -65.11 -10.54 69.31
C PRO A 237 -66.03 -9.84 70.33
N GLU A 238 -67.31 -10.24 70.30
CA GLU A 238 -68.38 -9.85 71.22
C GLU A 238 -68.13 -10.26 72.69
#